data_AF-A0A971BSH3-F1
#
_entry.id   AF-A0A971BSH3-F1
#
_cell.length_a   1.000
_cell.length_b   1.000
_cell.length_c   1.000
_cell.angle_alpha   90.00
_cell.angle_beta   90.00
_cell.angle_gamma   90.00
#
_symmetry.space_group_name_H-M   'P 1'
#
loop_
_entity.id
_entity.type
_entity.pdbx_description
1 polymer ?
#
loop_
_entity_poly.entity_id
_entity_poly.type
_entity_poly.pdbx_seq_one_letter_code
_entity_poly.pdbx_strand_id
1 'polypeptide(L)'
;SEHERIRKEIVEMPNYYADYDTEVIFISEEEMKKNHSELPHGGFVLTSAKTEENHRQIIEYRLQLESNPEFTGSILVACARAAFRLKQKGHAGAFTMLDIPPAFYSPLSGSELRQKYV
;
A
#
# COMPACT_ATOMS: atom_id res chain seq x y z
N SER A 1 28.72 -5.99 25.29
CA SER A 1 28.45 -4.55 25.49
C SER A 1 26.94 -4.32 25.56
N GLU A 2 26.48 -3.14 25.97
CA GLU A 2 25.04 -2.82 25.93
C GLU A 2 24.46 -2.93 24.52
N HIS A 3 25.20 -2.45 23.51
CA HIS A 3 24.80 -2.57 22.10
C HIS A 3 24.64 -4.03 21.64
N GLU A 4 25.48 -4.95 22.10
CA GLU A 4 25.34 -6.38 21.77
C GLU A 4 24.08 -7.00 22.36
N ARG A 5 23.72 -6.63 23.60
CA ARG A 5 22.46 -7.07 24.21
C ARG A 5 21.26 -6.55 23.43
N ILE A 6 21.23 -5.25 23.14
CA ILE A 6 20.14 -4.60 22.37
C ILE A 6 20.01 -5.24 20.98
N ARG A 7 21.14 -5.44 20.28
CA ARG A 7 21.15 -6.11 18.97
C ARG A 7 20.55 -7.51 19.07
N LYS A 8 20.97 -8.31 20.05
CA LYS A 8 20.48 -9.68 20.24
C LYS A 8 18.96 -9.70 20.48
N GLU A 9 18.48 -8.82 21.36
CA GLU A 9 17.05 -8.71 21.66
C GLU A 9 16.22 -8.32 20.43
N ILE A 10 16.73 -7.44 19.56
CA ILE A 10 16.07 -7.07 18.30
C ILE A 10 16.04 -8.25 17.35
N VAL A 11 17.20 -8.84 17.02
CA VAL A 11 17.27 -9.88 15.98
C VAL A 11 16.60 -11.19 16.39
N GLU A 12 16.49 -11.50 17.68
CA GLU A 12 15.80 -12.70 18.17
C GLU A 12 14.31 -12.45 18.46
N MET A 13 13.76 -11.26 18.15
CA MET A 13 12.38 -10.91 18.47
C MET A 13 11.38 -11.70 17.61
N PRO A 14 10.57 -12.61 18.22
CA PRO A 14 9.65 -13.46 17.48
C PRO A 14 8.53 -12.64 16.83
N ASN A 15 8.06 -13.07 15.65
CA ASN A 15 7.02 -12.42 14.83
C ASN A 15 7.40 -11.05 14.22
N TYR A 16 8.59 -10.52 14.53
CA TYR A 16 9.06 -9.24 13.99
C TYR A 16 10.32 -9.41 13.15
N TYR A 17 11.41 -9.88 13.77
CA TYR A 17 12.75 -9.88 13.17
C TYR A 17 13.41 -11.26 13.14
N ALA A 18 13.01 -12.19 14.02
CA ALA A 18 13.64 -13.51 14.15
C ALA A 18 13.67 -14.34 12.86
N ASP A 19 12.68 -14.11 11.98
CA ASP A 19 12.54 -14.82 10.71
C ASP A 19 13.21 -14.11 9.52
N TYR A 20 13.89 -12.97 9.76
CA TYR A 20 14.49 -12.13 8.72
C TYR A 20 15.98 -11.91 8.97
N ASP A 21 16.77 -11.85 7.89
CA ASP A 21 18.15 -11.35 7.96
C ASP A 21 18.12 -9.85 8.32
N THR A 22 18.40 -9.55 9.59
CA THR A 22 18.15 -8.23 10.19
C THR A 22 19.46 -7.55 10.56
N GLU A 23 19.71 -6.38 9.97
CA GLU A 23 20.85 -5.53 10.31
C GLU A 23 20.46 -4.48 11.39
N VAL A 24 21.33 -4.29 12.39
CA VAL A 24 21.15 -3.26 13.43
C VAL A 24 22.31 -2.26 13.38
N ILE A 25 21.99 -1.04 12.94
CA ILE A 25 22.93 0.08 12.81
C ILE A 25 22.62 1.10 13.91
N PHE A 26 23.61 1.38 14.78
CA PHE A 26 23.48 2.38 15.82
C PHE A 26 23.87 3.76 15.28
N ILE A 27 22.95 4.72 15.34
CA ILE A 27 23.14 6.09 14.84
C ILE A 27 22.81 7.12 15.94
N SER A 28 23.20 8.37 15.72
CA SER A 28 22.83 9.47 16.60
C SER A 28 21.38 9.93 16.37
N GLU A 29 20.81 10.63 17.34
CA GLU A 29 19.50 11.26 17.19
C GLU A 29 19.48 12.31 16.06
N GLU A 30 20.59 13.05 15.87
CA GLU A 30 20.73 14.04 14.80
C GLU A 30 20.65 13.37 13.42
N GLU A 31 21.33 12.24 13.24
CA GLU A 31 21.29 11.45 12.00
C GLU A 31 19.88 10.92 11.74
N MET A 32 19.22 10.38 12.77
CA MET A 32 17.85 9.89 12.68
C MET A 32 16.88 10.98 12.19
N LYS A 33 16.96 12.19 12.77
CA LYS A 33 16.09 13.31 12.38
C LYS A 33 16.36 13.79 10.96
N LYS A 34 17.62 13.84 10.56
CA LYS A 34 18.03 14.39 9.27
C LYS A 34 17.73 13.44 8.11
N ASN A 35 17.98 12.14 8.27
CA ASN A 35 18.02 11.18 7.17
C ASN A 35 16.95 10.08 7.25
N HIS A 36 16.26 9.92 8.38
CA HIS A 36 15.30 8.83 8.62
C HIS A 36 13.95 9.31 9.17
N SER A 37 13.60 10.58 8.97
CA SER A 37 12.34 11.18 9.44
C SER A 37 11.19 11.06 8.45
N GLU A 38 11.49 10.76 7.18
CA GLU A 38 10.49 10.52 6.15
C GLU A 38 9.84 9.13 6.33
N LEU A 39 8.63 8.98 5.77
CA LEU A 39 7.88 7.70 5.79
C LEU A 39 7.68 7.16 4.36
N PRO A 40 8.76 6.90 3.61
CA PRO A 40 8.66 6.29 2.30
C PRO A 40 8.19 4.85 2.45
N HIS A 41 7.40 4.39 1.48
CA HIS A 41 6.99 2.99 1.41
C HIS A 41 6.76 2.61 -0.05
N GLY A 42 6.66 1.33 -0.30
CA GLY A 42 6.25 0.83 -1.60
C GLY A 42 5.94 -0.64 -1.53
N GLY A 43 5.98 -1.27 -2.69
CA GLY A 43 5.81 -2.71 -2.81
C GLY A 43 5.36 -3.07 -4.22
N PHE A 44 5.30 -4.37 -4.45
CA PHE A 44 4.76 -4.91 -5.68
C PHE A 44 3.80 -6.06 -5.39
N VAL A 45 2.79 -6.19 -6.23
CA VAL A 45 1.96 -7.40 -6.33
C VAL A 45 2.26 -8.01 -7.68
N LEU A 46 2.89 -9.18 -7.67
CA LEU A 46 3.28 -9.91 -8.86
C LEU A 46 2.46 -11.20 -8.97
N THR A 47 1.72 -11.34 -10.06
CA THR A 47 1.07 -12.60 -10.43
C THR A 47 1.77 -13.17 -11.66
N SER A 48 2.24 -14.42 -11.57
CA SER A 48 2.74 -15.14 -12.74
C SER A 48 1.97 -16.45 -12.91
N ALA A 49 1.42 -16.65 -14.11
CA ALA A 49 0.62 -17.82 -14.43
C ALA A 49 0.93 -18.31 -15.85
N LYS A 50 0.39 -19.45 -16.25
CA LYS A 50 0.42 -19.95 -17.62
C LYS A 50 -1.01 -20.13 -18.13
N THR A 51 -1.26 -19.78 -19.39
CA THR A 51 -2.51 -20.14 -20.08
C THR A 51 -2.42 -21.56 -20.66
N GLU A 52 -3.51 -22.06 -21.25
CA GLU A 52 -3.64 -23.45 -21.74
C GLU A 52 -2.46 -23.92 -22.60
N GLU A 53 -1.98 -23.09 -23.52
CA GLU A 53 -0.84 -23.40 -24.41
C GLU A 53 0.54 -23.21 -23.74
N ASN A 54 0.60 -23.26 -22.40
CA ASN A 54 1.79 -23.00 -21.58
C ASN A 54 2.41 -21.60 -21.75
N HIS A 55 1.68 -20.64 -22.34
CA HIS A 55 2.16 -19.27 -22.47
C HIS A 55 2.21 -18.57 -21.12
N ARG A 56 3.40 -18.11 -20.73
CA ARG A 56 3.61 -17.39 -19.48
C ARG A 56 2.96 -16.01 -19.53
N GLN A 57 2.15 -15.71 -18.53
CA GLN A 57 1.54 -14.42 -18.27
C GLN A 57 2.11 -13.84 -16.98
N ILE A 58 2.32 -12.53 -16.96
CA ILE A 58 2.77 -11.80 -15.78
C ILE A 58 1.91 -10.55 -15.64
N ILE A 59 1.44 -10.29 -14.43
CA ILE A 59 0.77 -9.05 -14.04
C ILE A 59 1.55 -8.46 -12.87
N GLU A 60 1.97 -7.21 -13.00
CA GLU A 60 2.70 -6.48 -11.97
C GLU A 60 1.96 -5.19 -11.62
N TYR A 61 1.75 -4.97 -10.33
CA TYR A 61 1.34 -3.68 -9.78
C TYR A 61 2.46 -3.19 -8.85
N ARG A 62 2.88 -1.92 -9.01
CA ARG A 62 3.97 -1.33 -8.22
C ARG A 62 3.54 -0.01 -7.59
N LEU A 63 3.93 0.19 -6.34
CA LEU A 63 3.88 1.48 -5.65
C LEU A 63 5.29 1.91 -5.24
N GLN A 64 5.58 3.19 -5.46
CA GLN A 64 6.78 3.86 -4.98
C GLN A 64 6.34 5.21 -4.39
N LEU A 65 6.34 5.29 -3.07
CA LEU A 65 5.73 6.39 -2.32
C LEU A 65 6.80 7.11 -1.50
N GLU A 66 6.87 8.42 -1.64
CA GLU A 66 7.68 9.28 -0.77
C GLU A 66 7.00 9.47 0.60
N SER A 67 5.66 9.51 0.62
CA SER A 67 4.86 9.60 1.84
C SER A 67 3.71 8.59 1.83
N ASN A 68 3.86 7.51 2.59
CA ASN A 68 2.81 6.49 2.76
C ASN A 68 1.52 7.04 3.40
N PRO A 69 1.58 7.91 4.43
CA PRO A 69 0.37 8.49 5.02
C PRO A 69 -0.43 9.35 4.04
N GLU A 70 0.24 10.17 3.21
CA GLU A 70 -0.43 11.03 2.23
C GLU A 70 -1.09 10.22 1.10
N PHE A 71 -0.40 9.20 0.61
CA PHE A 71 -0.97 8.29 -0.38
C PHE A 71 -2.20 7.58 0.18
N THR A 72 -2.11 7.04 1.40
CA THR A 72 -3.24 6.39 2.08
C THR A 72 -4.41 7.36 2.28
N GLY A 73 -4.14 8.59 2.73
CA GLY A 73 -5.14 9.64 2.85
C GLY A 73 -5.86 9.95 1.53
N SER A 74 -5.12 9.97 0.42
CA SER A 74 -5.68 10.19 -0.92
C SER A 74 -6.64 9.07 -1.33
N ILE A 75 -6.29 7.80 -1.04
CA ILE A 75 -7.19 6.65 -1.25
C ILE A 75 -8.45 6.78 -0.40
N LEU A 76 -8.34 7.16 0.88
CA LEU A 76 -9.49 7.34 1.76
C LEU A 76 -10.45 8.42 1.26
N VAL A 77 -9.94 9.54 0.74
CA VAL A 77 -10.78 10.60 0.13
C VAL A 77 -11.54 10.08 -1.10
N ALA A 78 -10.91 9.25 -1.92
CA ALA A 78 -11.58 8.60 -3.05
C ALA A 78 -12.67 7.61 -2.57
N CYS A 79 -12.38 6.82 -1.53
CA CYS A 79 -13.36 5.92 -0.92
C CYS A 79 -14.55 6.67 -0.32
N ALA A 80 -14.35 7.83 0.31
CA ALA A 80 -15.42 8.66 0.84
C ALA A 80 -16.41 9.10 -0.26
N ARG A 81 -15.90 9.46 -1.44
CA ARG A 81 -16.74 9.77 -2.62
C ARG A 81 -17.56 8.57 -3.06
N ALA A 82 -16.94 7.39 -3.12
CA ALA A 82 -17.64 6.17 -3.47
C ALA A 82 -18.75 5.82 -2.47
N ALA A 83 -18.45 5.90 -1.17
CA ALA A 83 -19.42 5.66 -0.10
C ALA A 83 -20.61 6.63 -0.19
N PHE A 84 -20.36 7.91 -0.45
CA PHE A 84 -21.41 8.91 -0.64
C PHE A 84 -22.32 8.59 -1.84
N ARG A 85 -21.75 8.16 -2.97
CA ARG A 85 -22.51 7.75 -4.17
C ARG A 85 -23.32 6.48 -3.92
N LEU A 86 -22.76 5.49 -3.21
CA LEU A 86 -23.49 4.28 -2.81
C LEU A 86 -24.69 4.62 -1.94
N LYS A 87 -24.50 5.51 -0.95
CA LYS A 87 -25.57 5.98 -0.08
C LYS A 87 -26.70 6.67 -0.85
N GLN A 88 -26.37 7.52 -1.82
CA GLN A 88 -27.36 8.17 -2.69
C GLN A 88 -28.17 7.16 -3.53
N LYS A 89 -27.58 6.02 -3.88
CA LYS A 89 -28.27 4.92 -4.56
C LYS A 89 -29.06 3.99 -3.62
N GLY A 90 -29.10 4.28 -2.33
CA GLY A 90 -29.85 3.51 -1.33
C GLY A 90 -29.08 2.31 -0.75
N HIS A 91 -27.81 2.13 -1.07
CA HIS A 91 -27.00 1.07 -0.46
C HIS A 91 -26.62 1.39 0.99
N ALA A 92 -26.53 0.35 1.82
CA ALA A 92 -26.11 0.40 3.22
C ALA A 92 -25.41 -0.91 3.61
N GLY A 93 -24.53 -0.85 4.60
CA GLY A 93 -23.71 -1.99 5.04
C GLY A 93 -22.22 -1.71 4.93
N ALA A 94 -21.41 -2.73 5.24
CA ALA A 94 -19.96 -2.67 5.07
C ALA A 94 -19.58 -3.11 3.65
N PHE A 95 -18.64 -2.40 3.05
CA PHE A 95 -18.09 -2.67 1.73
C PHE A 95 -16.57 -2.61 1.77
N THR A 96 -15.94 -3.42 0.93
CA THR A 96 -14.51 -3.43 0.68
C THR A 96 -14.22 -2.86 -0.71
N MET A 97 -12.94 -2.69 -1.05
CA MET A 97 -12.53 -2.27 -2.40
C MET A 97 -12.98 -3.22 -3.51
N LEU A 98 -13.28 -4.48 -3.17
CA LEU A 98 -13.72 -5.49 -4.14
C LEU A 98 -15.19 -5.32 -4.54
N ASP A 99 -16.00 -4.67 -3.70
CA ASP A 99 -17.44 -4.55 -3.89
C ASP A 99 -17.83 -3.32 -4.72
N ILE A 100 -16.91 -2.37 -4.89
CA ILE A 100 -17.19 -1.04 -5.41
C ILE A 100 -16.53 -0.87 -6.79
N PRO A 101 -17.32 -0.58 -7.85
CA PRO A 101 -16.76 -0.36 -9.18
C PRO A 101 -15.80 0.83 -9.23
N PRO A 102 -14.67 0.77 -9.97
CA PRO A 102 -13.68 1.84 -10.06
C PRO A 102 -14.24 3.24 -10.38
N ALA A 103 -15.32 3.30 -11.18
CA ALA A 103 -15.97 4.56 -11.55
C ALA A 103 -16.54 5.35 -10.36
N PHE A 104 -16.86 4.69 -9.23
CA PHE A 104 -17.40 5.36 -8.05
C PHE A 104 -16.36 6.24 -7.34
N TYR A 105 -15.08 5.90 -7.46
CA TYR A 105 -13.98 6.64 -6.85
C TYR A 105 -13.63 7.93 -7.62
N SER A 106 -13.96 8.00 -8.92
CA SER A 106 -13.65 9.16 -9.75
C SER A 106 -14.63 10.31 -9.52
N PRO A 107 -14.19 11.58 -9.54
CA PRO A 107 -15.10 12.73 -9.53
C PRO A 107 -15.88 12.88 -10.84
N LEU A 108 -15.38 12.32 -11.95
CA LEU A 108 -15.99 12.43 -13.28
C LEU A 108 -17.30 11.63 -13.38
N SER A 109 -18.15 12.04 -14.31
CA SER A 109 -19.34 11.30 -14.73
C SER A 109 -18.96 10.05 -15.53
N GLY A 110 -19.91 9.13 -15.69
CA GLY A 110 -19.68 7.90 -16.46
C GLY A 110 -19.40 8.16 -17.94
N SER A 111 -20.01 9.19 -18.55
CA SER A 111 -19.73 9.59 -19.93
C SER A 111 -18.33 10.17 -20.08
N GLU A 112 -17.90 11.04 -19.16
CA GLU A 112 -16.54 11.61 -19.18
C GLU A 112 -15.47 10.54 -18.98
N LEU A 113 -15.70 9.59 -18.08
CA LEU A 113 -14.78 8.46 -17.88
C LEU A 113 -14.60 7.64 -19.15
N ARG A 114 -15.70 7.30 -19.84
CA ARG A 114 -15.64 6.56 -21.10
C ARG A 114 -14.93 7.37 -22.17
N GLN A 115 -15.28 8.64 -22.35
CA GLN A 115 -14.63 9.48 -23.36
C GLN A 115 -13.11 9.64 -23.13
N LYS A 116 -12.66 9.65 -21.87
CA LYS A 116 -11.26 9.96 -21.53
C LYS A 116 -10.36 8.72 -21.41
N TYR A 117 -10.91 7.58 -20.99
CA TYR A 117 -10.11 6.41 -20.57
C TYR A 117 -10.52 5.08 -21.21
N VAL A 118 -11.56 5.04 -22.06
CA VAL A 118 -12.04 3.85 -22.78
C VAL A 118 -12.07 4.13 -24.27
#